data_AF-E0U5E0-F1
#
_entry.id   AF-E0U5E0-F1
#
_cell.length_a   1.000
_cell.length_b   1.000
_cell.length_c   1.000
_cell.angle_alpha   90.00
_cell.angle_beta   90.00
_cell.angle_gamma   90.00
#
_symmetry.space_group_name_H-M   'P 1'
#
loop_
_entity.id
_entity.type
_entity.pdbx_description
1 polymer ?
#
loop_
_entity_poly.entity_id
_entity_poly.type
_entity_poly.pdbx_seq_one_letter_code
_entity_poly.pdbx_strand_id
1 'polypeptide(L)'
;MKFRASIFGIIPIAVLLLNGTCTASQAASLVKFSILYNTEFKFPLLDEDLQPASVEISSLVDNLPTQFREALPENLPPVLSSPQILDVSVTGSSVALEPLYGLTNFTSKTYGLPLPPQIDPETGNAKRQVSIFRSNPADLNLNLPTPEYSDVYFGGDTKNKLFGFANDQAIFDYVQGTVSGGGIITIVGGEGIFKNATGRIEFIQQDRLGPPNEPVKGQARLDFSIEVPQAVPEPRTQVMLIGLGIMGVARFLKSRLH
;
A
#
# COMPACT_ATOMS: atom_id res chain seq x y z
N MET A 1 2.19 76.72 33.75
CA MET A 1 1.09 76.28 34.64
C MET A 1 1.53 75.03 35.38
N LYS A 2 1.57 75.08 36.71
CA LYS A 2 1.66 73.92 37.61
C LYS A 2 0.24 73.39 37.83
N PHE A 3 0.03 72.07 37.86
CA PHE A 3 -0.84 71.45 38.86
C PHE A 3 -0.36 70.02 39.17
N ARG A 4 -0.44 69.69 40.47
CA ARG A 4 0.09 68.53 41.18
C ARG A 4 -0.93 67.37 41.20
N ALA A 5 -0.38 66.15 41.27
CA ALA A 5 -0.66 65.00 42.18
C ALA A 5 -2.13 64.50 42.33
N SER A 6 -2.49 63.28 42.72
CA SER A 6 -1.90 62.00 43.17
C SER A 6 -3.09 61.01 43.23
N ILE A 7 -2.87 59.70 43.17
CA ILE A 7 -3.28 58.69 44.19
C ILE A 7 -3.16 57.26 43.62
N PHE A 8 -2.24 56.53 44.26
CA PHE A 8 -2.22 55.12 44.65
C PHE A 8 -3.27 54.12 44.10
N GLY A 9 -2.75 53.00 43.60
CA GLY A 9 -3.43 51.69 43.57
C GLY A 9 -2.39 50.58 43.42
N ILE A 10 -2.09 49.90 44.52
CA ILE A 10 -1.09 48.83 44.68
C ILE A 10 -1.83 47.47 44.66
N ILE A 11 -1.36 46.54 43.79
CA ILE A 11 -1.37 45.04 43.90
C ILE A 11 -2.75 44.32 43.75
N PRO A 12 -2.86 43.09 43.18
CA PRO A 12 -1.82 42.08 42.94
C PRO A 12 -1.67 41.50 41.52
N ILE A 13 -0.46 40.99 41.34
CA ILE A 13 -0.07 39.82 40.56
C ILE A 13 -1.13 38.71 40.62
N ALA A 14 -1.76 38.42 39.48
CA ALA A 14 -2.37 37.11 39.22
C ALA A 14 -1.44 36.34 38.29
N VAL A 15 -0.44 35.68 38.89
CA VAL A 15 0.21 34.53 38.26
C VAL A 15 -0.83 33.42 38.26
N LEU A 16 -1.58 33.31 37.16
CA LEU A 16 -2.30 32.08 36.84
C LEU A 16 -1.27 31.07 36.34
N LEU A 17 -0.64 30.36 37.27
CA LEU A 17 -0.10 29.03 37.03
C LEU A 17 -1.28 28.09 36.76
N LEU A 18 -1.79 28.14 35.54
CA LEU A 18 -2.57 27.04 35.00
C LEU A 18 -1.56 25.92 34.69
N ASN A 19 -1.39 25.02 35.65
CA ASN A 19 -0.90 23.66 35.44
C ASN A 19 -1.94 22.83 34.64
N GLY A 20 -2.47 23.41 33.58
CA GLY A 20 -3.15 22.67 32.54
C GLY A 20 -2.08 22.28 31.54
N THR A 21 -1.64 21.03 31.57
CA THR A 21 -0.92 20.42 30.46
C THR A 21 -1.82 20.52 29.23
N CYS A 22 -1.71 21.63 28.51
CA CYS A 22 -2.24 21.78 27.18
C CYS A 22 -1.38 20.85 26.33
N THR A 23 -1.77 19.57 26.28
CA THR A 23 -1.29 18.67 25.24
C THR A 23 -1.79 19.29 23.95
N ALA A 24 -0.95 20.10 23.32
CA ALA A 24 -1.15 20.54 21.95
C ALA A 24 -1.36 19.25 21.16
N SER A 25 -2.60 19.00 20.76
CA SER A 25 -2.95 17.91 19.86
C SER A 25 -2.16 18.18 18.59
N GLN A 26 -1.01 17.51 18.45
CA GLN A 26 -0.23 17.60 17.23
C GLN A 26 -1.15 17.13 16.11
N ALA A 27 -1.42 18.02 15.16
CA ALA A 27 -2.31 17.70 14.06
C ALA A 27 -1.73 16.48 13.32
N ALA A 28 -2.59 15.49 13.03
CA ALA A 28 -2.19 14.33 12.25
C ALA A 28 -1.54 14.79 10.94
N SER A 29 -0.38 14.21 10.62
CA SER A 29 0.33 14.52 9.38
C SER A 29 -0.12 13.55 8.29
N LEU A 30 -0.71 14.09 7.23
CA LEU A 30 -1.01 13.35 6.01
C LEU A 30 0.23 13.31 5.12
N VAL A 31 0.72 12.11 4.83
CA VAL A 31 1.90 11.86 4.01
C VAL A 31 1.47 11.11 2.76
N LYS A 32 1.80 11.66 1.59
CA LYS A 32 1.53 11.04 0.29
C LYS A 32 2.80 10.83 -0.49
N PHE A 33 3.00 9.62 -1.00
CA PHE A 33 4.18 9.28 -1.80
C PHE A 33 3.94 8.02 -2.63
N SER A 34 4.84 7.74 -3.58
CA SER A 34 4.76 6.56 -4.43
C SER A 34 6.08 5.79 -4.39
N ILE A 35 6.02 4.46 -4.42
CA ILE A 35 7.19 3.59 -4.60
C ILE A 35 6.89 2.58 -5.70
N LEU A 36 7.85 2.38 -6.59
CA LEU A 36 7.81 1.35 -7.63
C LEU A 36 8.61 0.14 -7.14
N TYR A 37 7.98 -1.03 -7.15
CA TYR A 37 8.59 -2.30 -6.72
C TYR A 37 8.69 -3.26 -7.90
N ASN A 38 9.81 -3.98 -8.01
CA ASN A 38 9.85 -5.26 -8.72
C ASN A 38 9.17 -6.30 -7.84
N THR A 39 8.23 -7.05 -8.39
CA THR A 39 7.38 -7.99 -7.64
C THR A 39 7.50 -9.41 -8.16
N GLU A 40 7.35 -10.38 -7.27
CA GLU A 40 7.25 -11.81 -7.57
C GLU A 40 6.00 -12.37 -6.91
N PHE A 41 5.15 -13.04 -7.70
CA PHE A 41 3.88 -13.64 -7.25
C PHE A 41 3.95 -15.16 -7.27
N LYS A 42 3.38 -15.78 -6.26
CA LYS A 42 3.19 -17.23 -6.17
C LYS A 42 1.72 -17.52 -5.85
N PHE A 43 1.16 -18.46 -6.60
CA PHE A 43 -0.25 -18.84 -6.56
C PHE A 43 -0.44 -20.34 -6.27
N PRO A 44 0.10 -20.89 -5.17
CA PRO A 44 -0.19 -22.26 -4.80
C PRO A 44 -1.67 -22.42 -4.45
N LEU A 45 -2.19 -23.64 -4.65
CA LEU A 45 -3.50 -24.01 -4.13
C LEU A 45 -3.46 -24.00 -2.60
N LEU A 46 -4.53 -23.49 -1.99
CA LEU A 46 -4.78 -23.69 -0.57
C LEU A 46 -4.99 -25.20 -0.31
N ASP A 47 -4.57 -25.68 0.86
CA ASP A 47 -4.74 -27.06 1.29
C ASP A 47 -6.19 -27.54 1.08
N GLU A 48 -6.35 -28.76 0.58
CA GLU A 48 -7.65 -29.32 0.17
C GLU A 48 -8.63 -29.37 1.35
N ASP A 49 -8.13 -29.68 2.54
CA ASP A 49 -8.91 -29.73 3.79
C ASP A 49 -9.39 -28.34 4.26
N LEU A 50 -8.85 -27.26 3.68
CA LEU A 50 -9.18 -25.88 4.00
C LEU A 50 -10.04 -25.20 2.93
N GLN A 51 -10.38 -25.90 1.84
CA GLN A 51 -11.23 -25.36 0.78
C GLN A 51 -12.67 -25.18 1.27
N PRO A 52 -13.35 -24.06 0.91
CA PRO A 52 -14.72 -23.85 1.33
C PRO A 52 -15.67 -24.66 0.44
N ALA A 53 -16.78 -25.13 1.02
CA ALA A 53 -17.82 -25.83 0.25
C ALA A 53 -18.49 -24.90 -0.78
N SER A 54 -18.61 -23.61 -0.46
CA SER A 54 -19.15 -22.59 -1.36
C SER A 54 -18.72 -21.18 -0.96
N VAL A 55 -18.77 -20.25 -1.93
CA VAL A 55 -18.53 -18.82 -1.72
C VAL A 55 -19.60 -18.00 -2.43
N GLU A 56 -20.26 -17.11 -1.70
CA GLU A 56 -21.17 -16.08 -2.24
C GLU A 56 -20.34 -14.97 -2.89
N ILE A 57 -20.55 -14.71 -4.17
CA ILE A 57 -19.71 -13.77 -4.93
C ILE A 57 -20.42 -12.51 -5.40
N SER A 58 -21.74 -12.38 -5.21
CA SER A 58 -22.49 -11.20 -5.67
C SER A 58 -21.92 -9.88 -5.13
N SER A 59 -21.72 -9.79 -3.81
CA SER A 59 -21.15 -8.57 -3.19
C SER A 59 -19.69 -8.34 -3.59
N LEU A 60 -18.92 -9.41 -3.85
CA LEU A 60 -17.54 -9.30 -4.30
C LEU A 60 -17.48 -8.73 -5.73
N VAL A 61 -18.38 -9.20 -6.60
CA VAL A 61 -18.48 -8.78 -8.02
C VAL A 61 -19.03 -7.37 -8.15
N ASP A 62 -20.05 -7.00 -7.37
CA ASP A 62 -20.66 -5.67 -7.42
C ASP A 62 -19.68 -4.55 -7.06
N ASN A 63 -18.70 -4.86 -6.20
CA ASN A 63 -17.66 -3.92 -5.78
C ASN A 63 -16.45 -3.87 -6.72
N LEU A 64 -16.42 -4.68 -7.79
CA LEU A 64 -15.31 -4.64 -8.75
C LEU A 64 -15.33 -3.36 -9.60
N PRO A 65 -14.16 -2.77 -9.91
CA PRO A 65 -14.09 -1.69 -10.88
C PRO A 65 -14.59 -2.15 -12.25
N THR A 66 -15.13 -1.23 -13.05
CA THR A 66 -15.78 -1.52 -14.34
C THR A 66 -14.95 -2.41 -15.26
N GLN A 67 -13.65 -2.14 -15.42
CA GLN A 67 -12.76 -2.94 -16.27
C GLN A 67 -12.65 -4.42 -15.85
N PHE A 68 -12.78 -4.72 -14.56
CA PHE A 68 -12.78 -6.10 -14.06
C PHE A 68 -14.14 -6.77 -14.29
N ARG A 69 -15.24 -6.03 -14.12
CA ARG A 69 -16.59 -6.53 -14.41
C ARG A 69 -16.76 -6.88 -15.89
N GLU A 70 -16.22 -6.08 -16.79
CA GLU A 70 -16.21 -6.34 -18.24
C GLU A 70 -15.40 -7.58 -18.63
N ALA A 71 -14.51 -8.06 -17.77
CA ALA A 71 -13.73 -9.27 -17.96
C ALA A 71 -14.40 -10.54 -17.38
N LEU A 72 -15.59 -10.42 -16.79
CA LEU A 72 -16.38 -11.54 -16.26
C LEU A 72 -17.24 -12.19 -17.35
N PRO A 73 -17.53 -13.51 -17.26
CA PRO A 73 -18.50 -14.14 -18.15
C PRO A 73 -19.91 -13.60 -17.91
N GLU A 74 -20.74 -13.57 -18.97
CA GLU A 74 -22.11 -13.04 -18.91
C GLU A 74 -23.01 -13.78 -17.90
N ASN A 75 -22.78 -15.08 -17.71
CA ASN A 75 -23.61 -15.96 -16.87
C ASN A 75 -22.85 -16.43 -15.62
N LEU A 76 -22.24 -15.49 -14.90
CA LEU A 76 -21.56 -15.79 -13.64
C LEU A 76 -22.60 -16.12 -12.55
N PRO A 77 -22.56 -17.32 -11.91
CA PRO A 77 -23.50 -17.65 -10.85
C PRO A 77 -23.25 -16.78 -9.60
N PRO A 78 -24.27 -16.48 -8.79
CA PRO A 78 -24.09 -15.70 -7.56
C PRO A 78 -23.29 -16.44 -6.48
N VAL A 79 -23.24 -17.77 -6.58
CA VAL A 79 -22.54 -18.67 -5.65
C VAL A 79 -21.62 -19.59 -6.44
N LEU A 80 -20.37 -19.71 -6.01
CA LEU A 80 -19.44 -20.73 -6.49
C LEU A 80 -19.50 -21.94 -5.57
N SER A 81 -19.72 -23.12 -6.13
CA SER A 81 -19.66 -24.40 -5.41
C SER A 81 -18.27 -25.00 -5.54
N SER A 82 -17.68 -25.41 -4.40
CA SER A 82 -16.34 -25.98 -4.31
C SER A 82 -15.26 -25.20 -5.08
N PRO A 83 -15.14 -23.87 -4.89
CA PRO A 83 -14.12 -23.09 -5.58
C PRO A 83 -12.71 -23.51 -5.11
N GLN A 84 -11.73 -23.36 -6.00
CA GLN A 84 -10.33 -23.58 -5.68
C GLN A 84 -9.70 -22.27 -5.21
N ILE A 85 -9.55 -22.13 -3.90
CA ILE A 85 -8.85 -20.99 -3.30
C ILE A 85 -7.34 -21.16 -3.43
N LEU A 86 -6.66 -20.05 -3.68
CA LEU A 86 -5.21 -19.93 -3.76
C LEU A 86 -4.66 -19.33 -2.46
N ASP A 87 -3.51 -19.81 -1.97
CA ASP A 87 -2.73 -19.19 -0.88
C ASP A 87 -1.63 -18.30 -1.47
N VAL A 88 -2.00 -17.07 -1.80
CA VAL A 88 -1.18 -16.18 -2.62
C VAL A 88 -0.13 -15.47 -1.76
N SER A 89 1.11 -15.50 -2.23
CA SER A 89 2.18 -14.69 -1.65
C SER A 89 2.83 -13.80 -2.69
N VAL A 90 3.09 -12.56 -2.28
CA VAL A 90 3.79 -11.56 -3.10
C VAL A 90 4.96 -11.02 -2.32
N THR A 91 6.11 -10.93 -2.99
CA THR A 91 7.27 -10.20 -2.47
C THR A 91 7.60 -9.08 -3.41
N GLY A 92 8.02 -7.93 -2.87
CA GLY A 92 8.50 -6.83 -3.68
C GLY A 92 9.79 -6.21 -3.15
N SER A 93 10.62 -5.74 -4.07
CA SER A 93 11.83 -4.96 -3.78
C SER A 93 11.83 -3.69 -4.61
N SER A 94 12.08 -2.56 -3.94
CA SER A 94 12.08 -1.23 -4.55
C SER A 94 13.06 -1.16 -5.72
N VAL A 95 12.65 -0.52 -6.81
CA VAL A 95 13.55 -0.23 -7.94
C VAL A 95 14.55 0.89 -7.63
N ALA A 96 14.22 1.76 -6.66
CA ALA A 96 15.09 2.82 -6.19
C ALA A 96 16.07 2.29 -5.15
N LEU A 97 17.33 2.77 -5.19
CA LEU A 97 18.37 2.43 -4.22
C LEU A 97 18.04 2.94 -2.81
N GLU A 98 17.45 4.13 -2.72
CA GLU A 98 17.01 4.77 -1.46
C GLU A 98 15.53 5.16 -1.58
N PRO A 99 14.60 4.21 -1.42
CA PRO A 99 13.18 4.51 -1.45
C PRO A 99 12.78 5.35 -0.25
N LEU A 100 11.69 6.08 -0.43
CA LEU A 100 11.15 6.99 0.59
C LEU A 100 10.94 6.24 1.90
N TYR A 101 11.41 6.87 2.98
CA TYR A 101 11.28 6.37 4.35
C TYR A 101 11.94 5.01 4.63
N GLY A 102 12.79 4.52 3.73
CA GLY A 102 13.48 3.24 3.88
C GLY A 102 12.62 2.02 3.58
N LEU A 103 11.45 2.18 2.95
CA LEU A 103 10.55 1.06 2.63
C LEU A 103 11.06 0.28 1.41
N THR A 104 12.20 -0.42 1.55
CA THR A 104 12.88 -1.09 0.43
C THR A 104 12.21 -2.38 -0.03
N ASN A 105 11.45 -3.05 0.82
CA ASN A 105 10.83 -4.32 0.53
C ASN A 105 9.39 -4.37 1.03
N PHE A 106 8.61 -5.29 0.49
CA PHE A 106 7.36 -5.71 1.10
C PHE A 106 7.10 -7.20 0.93
N THR A 107 6.25 -7.72 1.82
CA THR A 107 5.64 -9.04 1.70
C THR A 107 4.13 -8.90 1.84
N SER A 108 3.38 -9.63 1.01
CA SER A 108 1.92 -9.71 1.05
C SER A 108 1.48 -11.17 1.08
N LYS A 109 0.42 -11.48 1.83
CA LYS A 109 -0.25 -12.77 1.85
C LYS A 109 -1.76 -12.59 1.72
N THR A 110 -2.37 -13.20 0.73
CA THR A 110 -3.81 -13.11 0.49
C THR A 110 -4.38 -14.46 0.07
N TYR A 111 -5.69 -14.61 0.20
CA TYR A 111 -6.42 -15.72 -0.37
C TYR A 111 -7.02 -15.30 -1.71
N GLY A 112 -6.70 -16.04 -2.77
CA GLY A 112 -7.18 -15.78 -4.12
C GLY A 112 -8.39 -16.64 -4.46
N LEU A 113 -9.47 -16.03 -4.94
CA LEU A 113 -10.61 -16.68 -5.53
C LEU A 113 -10.62 -16.42 -7.05
N PRO A 114 -10.15 -17.38 -7.87
CA PRO A 114 -10.32 -17.34 -9.31
C PRO A 114 -11.81 -17.50 -9.64
N LEU A 115 -12.37 -16.55 -10.38
CA LEU A 115 -13.72 -16.65 -10.90
C LEU A 115 -13.74 -17.48 -12.20
N PRO A 116 -14.90 -18.05 -12.57
CA PRO A 116 -15.09 -18.68 -13.88
C PRO A 116 -14.57 -17.80 -15.03
N PRO A 117 -13.76 -18.35 -15.94
CA PRO A 117 -13.18 -17.56 -17.03
C PRO A 117 -14.23 -17.21 -18.10
N GLN A 118 -14.02 -16.10 -18.79
CA GLN A 118 -14.61 -15.90 -20.11
C GLN A 118 -14.02 -16.92 -21.07
N ILE A 119 -14.88 -17.64 -21.80
CA ILE A 119 -14.47 -18.62 -22.80
C ILE A 119 -14.56 -18.01 -24.19
N ASP A 120 -13.54 -18.26 -25.01
CA ASP A 120 -13.55 -17.94 -26.43
C ASP A 120 -14.48 -18.93 -27.16
N PRO A 121 -15.53 -18.46 -27.87
CA PRO A 121 -16.50 -19.34 -28.50
C PRO A 121 -15.96 -20.08 -29.74
N GLU A 122 -14.89 -19.59 -30.36
CA GLU A 122 -14.28 -20.20 -31.54
C GLU A 122 -13.34 -21.35 -31.14
N THR A 123 -12.59 -21.17 -30.06
CA THR A 123 -11.56 -22.14 -29.63
C THR A 123 -11.97 -23.00 -28.42
N GLY A 124 -12.97 -22.56 -27.64
CA GLY A 124 -13.35 -23.18 -26.37
C GLY A 124 -12.36 -22.94 -25.23
N ASN A 125 -11.31 -22.15 -25.44
CA ASN A 125 -10.27 -21.88 -24.44
C ASN A 125 -10.63 -20.69 -23.55
N ALA A 126 -10.02 -20.63 -22.36
CA ALA A 126 -10.12 -19.46 -21.50
C ALA A 126 -9.48 -18.23 -22.17
N LYS A 127 -10.25 -17.15 -22.29
CA LYS A 127 -9.82 -15.87 -22.83
C LYS A 127 -9.32 -14.95 -21.72
N ARG A 128 -10.15 -14.78 -20.69
CA ARG A 128 -9.87 -13.95 -19.52
C ARG A 128 -10.34 -14.63 -18.25
N GLN A 129 -9.59 -14.47 -17.18
CA GLN A 129 -10.01 -14.87 -15.83
C GLN A 129 -9.83 -13.69 -14.88
N VAL A 130 -10.86 -13.40 -14.10
CA VAL A 130 -10.77 -12.46 -12.99
C VAL A 130 -10.49 -13.25 -11.73
N SER A 131 -9.55 -12.80 -10.91
CA SER A 131 -9.30 -13.33 -9.58
C SER A 131 -9.47 -12.21 -8.55
N ILE A 132 -10.09 -12.55 -7.43
CA ILE A 132 -10.31 -11.65 -6.29
C ILE A 132 -9.37 -12.08 -5.17
N PHE A 133 -8.65 -11.14 -4.54
CA PHE A 133 -7.71 -11.45 -3.47
C PHE A 133 -8.12 -10.74 -2.17
N ARG A 134 -8.16 -11.48 -1.07
CA ARG A 134 -8.56 -10.96 0.25
C ARG A 134 -7.57 -11.39 1.31
N SER A 135 -7.17 -10.45 2.15
CA SER A 135 -6.36 -10.77 3.34
C SER A 135 -7.18 -11.40 4.46
N ASN A 136 -8.46 -11.05 4.58
CA ASN A 136 -9.34 -11.64 5.57
C ASN A 136 -9.95 -12.93 5.00
N PRO A 137 -9.60 -14.12 5.53
CA PRO A 137 -10.12 -15.40 5.02
C PRO A 137 -11.64 -15.50 5.09
N ALA A 138 -12.27 -14.87 6.09
CA ALA A 138 -13.72 -14.88 6.26
C ALA A 138 -14.47 -14.24 5.08
N ASP A 139 -13.85 -13.32 4.34
CA ASP A 139 -14.44 -12.69 3.16
C ASP A 139 -14.65 -13.71 2.02
N LEU A 140 -13.96 -14.84 2.07
CA LEU A 140 -14.08 -15.96 1.14
C LEU A 140 -14.67 -17.21 1.80
N ASN A 141 -15.40 -17.04 2.92
CA ASN A 141 -16.02 -18.12 3.68
C ASN A 141 -15.03 -19.20 4.18
N LEU A 142 -13.78 -18.81 4.43
CA LEU A 142 -12.76 -19.69 5.00
C LEU A 142 -12.77 -19.58 6.53
N ASN A 143 -12.79 -20.71 7.22
CA ASN A 143 -12.67 -20.77 8.68
C ASN A 143 -11.20 -20.84 9.11
N LEU A 144 -10.45 -19.79 8.81
CA LEU A 144 -9.03 -19.64 9.14
C LEU A 144 -8.83 -18.42 10.03
N PRO A 145 -7.81 -18.42 10.92
CA PRO A 145 -7.48 -17.22 11.66
C PRO A 145 -7.03 -16.11 10.69
N THR A 146 -7.57 -14.91 10.86
CA THR A 146 -7.04 -13.73 10.16
C THR A 146 -5.60 -13.50 10.62
N PRO A 147 -4.62 -13.39 9.69
CA PRO A 147 -3.25 -13.04 10.05
C PRO A 147 -3.21 -11.72 10.83
N GLU A 148 -2.25 -11.57 11.74
CA GLU A 148 -2.07 -10.31 12.48
C GLU A 148 -1.82 -9.15 11.51
N TYR A 149 -1.01 -9.38 10.46
CA TYR A 149 -0.81 -8.49 9.31
C TYR A 149 -0.61 -9.32 8.05
N SER A 150 -1.35 -9.03 6.98
CA SER A 150 -1.14 -9.68 5.68
C SER A 150 -0.08 -8.99 4.84
N ASP A 151 0.05 -7.66 5.00
CA ASP A 151 0.95 -6.82 4.22
C ASP A 151 1.93 -6.12 5.15
N VAL A 152 3.22 -6.26 4.85
CA VAL A 152 4.31 -5.66 5.63
C VAL A 152 5.28 -4.95 4.69
N TYR A 153 5.43 -3.64 4.84
CA TYR A 153 6.40 -2.81 4.13
C TYR A 153 7.53 -2.45 5.06
N PHE A 154 8.78 -2.70 4.66
CA PHE A 154 9.93 -2.59 5.56
C PHE A 154 11.25 -2.44 4.81
N GLY A 155 12.33 -2.18 5.56
CA GLY A 155 13.70 -2.32 5.08
C GLY A 155 14.56 -1.08 5.28
N GLY A 156 15.64 -1.02 4.49
CA GLY A 156 16.76 -0.12 4.70
C GLY A 156 17.39 -0.25 6.10
N ASP A 157 18.17 0.75 6.49
CA ASP A 157 18.74 0.85 7.84
C ASP A 157 17.76 1.48 8.85
N THR A 158 16.49 1.60 8.48
CA THR A 158 15.45 2.23 9.29
C THR A 158 14.69 1.21 10.12
N LYS A 159 14.06 1.65 11.21
CA LYS A 159 13.07 0.87 11.96
C LYS A 159 11.64 1.10 11.46
N ASN A 160 11.48 1.69 10.27
CA ASN A 160 10.17 2.06 9.76
C ASN A 160 9.49 0.85 9.13
N LYS A 161 8.24 0.63 9.51
CA LYS A 161 7.39 -0.38 8.89
C LYS A 161 5.97 0.15 8.73
N LEU A 162 5.24 -0.41 7.78
CA LEU A 162 3.80 -0.25 7.65
C LEU A 162 3.15 -1.62 7.60
N PHE A 163 1.96 -1.72 8.18
CA PHE A 163 1.18 -2.93 8.23
C PHE A 163 -0.20 -2.70 7.64
N GLY A 164 -0.70 -3.66 6.87
CA GLY A 164 -2.00 -3.53 6.23
C GLY A 164 -2.71 -4.82 5.87
N PHE A 165 -3.90 -4.63 5.31
CA PHE A 165 -4.78 -5.66 4.76
C PHE A 165 -5.22 -5.32 3.34
N ALA A 166 -4.97 -6.25 2.42
CA ALA A 166 -5.25 -6.14 1.00
C ALA A 166 -6.68 -6.56 0.62
N ASN A 167 -7.24 -5.80 -0.33
CA ASN A 167 -8.49 -6.07 -1.02
C ASN A 167 -8.26 -5.78 -2.50
N ASP A 168 -7.85 -6.84 -3.22
CA ASP A 168 -7.30 -6.68 -4.57
C ASP A 168 -8.05 -7.55 -5.58
N GLN A 169 -7.71 -7.32 -6.84
CA GLN A 169 -8.22 -8.06 -7.98
C GLN A 169 -7.20 -8.09 -9.12
N ALA A 170 -7.26 -9.12 -9.95
CA ALA A 170 -6.46 -9.21 -11.17
C ALA A 170 -7.29 -9.75 -12.35
N ILE A 171 -6.93 -9.31 -13.55
CA ILE A 171 -7.38 -9.88 -14.83
C ILE A 171 -6.19 -10.61 -15.44
N PHE A 172 -6.34 -11.90 -15.67
CA PHE A 172 -5.44 -12.72 -16.47
C PHE A 172 -6.00 -12.75 -17.90
N ASP A 173 -5.31 -12.13 -18.86
CA ASP A 173 -5.67 -12.16 -20.28
C ASP A 173 -4.77 -13.16 -21.00
N TYR A 174 -5.29 -14.36 -21.26
CA TYR A 174 -4.53 -15.46 -21.85
C TYR A 174 -4.30 -15.27 -23.35
N VAL A 175 -5.09 -14.42 -24.01
CA VAL A 175 -4.90 -14.09 -25.43
C VAL A 175 -3.75 -13.12 -25.60
N GLN A 176 -3.66 -12.12 -24.72
CA GLN A 176 -2.58 -11.15 -24.74
C GLN A 176 -1.33 -11.63 -23.99
N GLY A 177 -1.45 -12.67 -23.18
CA GLY A 177 -0.37 -13.16 -22.32
C GLY A 177 -0.02 -12.15 -21.22
N THR A 178 -1.02 -11.46 -20.67
CA THR A 178 -0.83 -10.39 -19.68
C THR A 178 -1.63 -10.64 -18.40
N VAL A 179 -1.18 -10.01 -17.32
CA VAL A 179 -1.94 -9.87 -16.09
C VAL A 179 -2.04 -8.39 -15.74
N SER A 180 -3.21 -7.93 -15.34
CA SER A 180 -3.42 -6.57 -14.85
C SER A 180 -4.04 -6.62 -13.47
N GLY A 181 -3.31 -6.13 -12.48
CA GLY A 181 -3.69 -6.14 -11.07
C GLY A 181 -3.99 -4.74 -10.56
N GLY A 182 -4.83 -4.67 -9.54
CA GLY A 182 -5.00 -3.45 -8.76
C GLY A 182 -5.85 -3.71 -7.52
N GLY A 183 -5.81 -2.77 -6.58
CA GLY A 183 -6.48 -2.97 -5.31
C GLY A 183 -6.22 -1.86 -4.32
N ILE A 184 -6.78 -2.05 -3.14
CA ILE A 184 -6.62 -1.15 -2.01
C ILE A 184 -6.10 -1.95 -0.82
N ILE A 185 -5.01 -1.48 -0.24
CA ILE A 185 -4.44 -2.03 0.98
C ILE A 185 -4.73 -1.03 2.10
N THR A 186 -5.45 -1.45 3.12
CA THR A 186 -5.79 -0.61 4.27
C THR A 186 -4.64 -0.65 5.27
N ILE A 187 -4.04 0.50 5.57
CA ILE A 187 -3.00 0.61 6.58
C ILE A 187 -3.63 0.67 7.97
N VAL A 188 -3.23 -0.26 8.83
CA VAL A 188 -3.76 -0.41 10.20
C VAL A 188 -2.72 -0.13 11.27
N GLY A 189 -1.46 0.07 10.88
CA GLY A 189 -0.40 0.39 11.82
C GLY A 189 0.96 0.57 11.16
N GLY A 190 1.95 0.79 12.01
CA GLY A 190 3.34 0.90 11.59
C GLY A 190 4.31 1.03 12.76
N GLU A 191 5.59 1.03 12.43
CA GLU A 191 6.72 1.20 13.36
C GLU A 191 7.57 2.43 12.96
N GLY A 192 8.41 2.90 13.88
CA GLY A 192 9.29 4.04 13.65
C GLY A 192 8.51 5.33 13.44
N ILE A 193 8.77 6.02 12.34
CA ILE A 193 8.05 7.26 11.99
C ILE A 193 6.58 7.02 11.65
N PHE A 194 6.19 5.77 11.38
CA PHE A 194 4.82 5.36 11.07
C PHE A 194 4.08 4.75 12.27
N LYS A 195 4.54 4.98 13.50
CA LYS A 195 3.86 4.49 14.69
C LYS A 195 2.40 4.96 14.72
N ASN A 196 1.47 4.01 14.89
CA ASN A 196 0.02 4.24 14.85
C ASN A 196 -0.48 4.84 13.53
N ALA A 197 0.20 4.56 12.42
CA ALA A 197 -0.24 4.97 11.09
C ALA A 197 -1.59 4.34 10.74
N THR A 198 -2.42 5.11 10.05
CA THR A 198 -3.61 4.61 9.35
C THR A 198 -3.59 5.14 7.91
N GLY A 199 -4.46 4.63 7.05
CA GLY A 199 -4.62 5.16 5.70
C GLY A 199 -4.77 4.05 4.68
N ARG A 200 -4.31 4.30 3.46
CA ARG A 200 -4.44 3.34 2.36
C ARG A 200 -3.27 3.40 1.39
N ILE A 201 -3.07 2.28 0.71
CA ILE A 201 -2.23 2.18 -0.47
C ILE A 201 -3.13 1.79 -1.63
N GLU A 202 -3.05 2.52 -2.72
CA GLU A 202 -3.63 2.13 -4.00
C GLU A 202 -2.50 1.60 -4.88
N PHE A 203 -2.73 0.53 -5.62
CA PHE A 203 -1.76 0.08 -6.60
C PHE A 203 -2.42 -0.33 -7.90
N ILE A 204 -1.62 -0.18 -8.95
CA ILE A 204 -1.90 -0.68 -10.29
C ILE A 204 -0.67 -1.40 -10.80
N GLN A 205 -0.91 -2.43 -11.59
CA GLN A 205 0.12 -3.30 -12.11
C GLN A 205 -0.30 -3.85 -13.47
N GLN A 206 0.65 -3.95 -14.39
CA GLN A 206 0.45 -4.60 -15.68
C GLN A 206 1.71 -5.35 -16.05
N ASP A 207 1.58 -6.66 -16.18
CA ASP A 207 2.69 -7.57 -16.38
C ASP A 207 2.42 -8.60 -17.46
N ARG A 208 3.49 -9.31 -17.86
CA ARG A 208 3.39 -10.47 -18.72
C ARG A 208 3.18 -11.72 -17.88
N LEU A 209 2.32 -12.60 -18.35
CA LEU A 209 2.25 -13.95 -17.80
C LEU A 209 3.58 -14.65 -18.04
N GLY A 210 4.14 -15.22 -16.99
CA GLY A 210 5.31 -16.08 -17.08
C GLY A 210 4.98 -17.43 -17.72
N PRO A 211 5.99 -18.27 -17.98
CA PRO A 211 5.78 -19.67 -18.30
C PRO A 211 4.91 -20.36 -17.24
N PRO A 212 4.16 -21.41 -17.61
CA PRO A 212 3.42 -22.21 -16.63
C PRO A 212 4.34 -22.68 -15.49
N ASN A 213 3.86 -22.60 -14.25
CA ASN A 213 4.56 -23.01 -13.02
C ASN A 213 5.77 -22.16 -12.62
N GLU A 214 6.06 -21.06 -13.31
CA GLU A 214 7.03 -20.07 -12.84
C GLU A 214 6.34 -18.92 -12.07
N PRO A 215 7.01 -18.33 -11.07
CA PRO A 215 6.50 -17.12 -10.44
C PRO A 215 6.28 -16.01 -11.48
N VAL A 216 5.13 -15.34 -11.40
CA VAL A 216 4.90 -14.16 -12.23
C VAL A 216 5.79 -13.06 -11.69
N LYS A 217 6.63 -12.49 -12.55
CA LYS A 217 7.51 -11.37 -12.21
C LYS A 217 6.97 -10.11 -12.85
N GLY A 218 7.05 -9.01 -12.10
CA GLY A 218 6.44 -7.78 -12.57
C GLY A 218 6.88 -6.50 -11.88
N GLN A 219 6.15 -5.43 -12.17
CA GLN A 219 6.36 -4.13 -11.54
C GLN A 219 5.04 -3.51 -11.07
N ALA A 220 4.95 -3.25 -9.76
CA ALA A 220 3.81 -2.62 -9.13
C ALA A 220 4.17 -1.22 -8.64
N ARG A 221 3.39 -0.22 -9.06
CA ARG A 221 3.45 1.12 -8.48
C ARG A 221 2.46 1.19 -7.33
N LEU A 222 2.96 1.48 -6.14
CA LEU A 222 2.15 1.65 -4.94
C LEU A 222 2.12 3.14 -4.58
N ASP A 223 0.91 3.69 -4.51
CA ASP A 223 0.61 5.06 -4.14
C ASP A 223 0.07 5.09 -2.70
N PHE A 224 0.88 5.59 -1.78
CA PHE A 224 0.63 5.65 -0.36
C PHE A 224 -0.08 6.95 0.02
N SER A 225 -1.11 6.85 0.86
CA SER A 225 -1.76 7.98 1.54
C SER A 225 -1.94 7.63 3.01
N ILE A 226 -1.01 8.10 3.84
CA ILE A 226 -0.84 7.67 5.23
C ILE A 226 -1.09 8.84 6.16
N GLU A 227 -1.91 8.62 7.18
CA GLU A 227 -2.09 9.52 8.29
C GLU A 227 -1.31 9.00 9.50
N VAL A 228 -0.48 9.84 10.08
CA VAL A 228 0.20 9.53 11.34
C VAL A 228 -0.07 10.61 12.40
N PRO A 229 -0.18 10.25 13.68
CA PRO A 229 -0.39 11.23 14.75
C PRO A 229 0.80 12.17 15.01
N GLN A 230 1.97 11.85 14.46
CA GLN A 230 3.24 12.51 14.74
C GLN A 230 3.82 13.13 13.46
N ALA A 231 4.64 14.16 13.59
CA ALA A 231 5.29 14.79 12.44
C ALA A 231 6.22 13.81 11.72
N VAL A 232 6.02 13.64 10.41
CA VAL A 232 6.92 12.86 9.55
C VAL A 232 7.92 13.80 8.91
N PRO A 233 9.24 13.58 9.09
CA PRO A 233 10.24 14.38 8.38
C PRO A 233 10.03 14.29 6.87
N GLU A 234 10.13 15.40 6.16
CA GLU A 234 10.16 15.35 4.71
C GLU A 234 11.34 14.48 4.23
N PRO A 235 11.18 13.71 3.14
CA PRO A 235 12.26 12.90 2.60
C PRO A 235 13.46 13.80 2.27
N ARG A 236 14.58 13.61 2.98
CA ARG A 236 15.73 14.51 2.83
C ARG A 236 16.33 14.36 1.43
N THR A 237 16.29 15.42 0.63
CA THR A 237 16.94 15.52 -0.68
C THR A 237 18.47 15.67 -0.54
N GLN A 238 19.15 14.72 0.13
CA GLN A 238 20.59 14.87 0.45
C GLN A 238 21.50 14.81 -0.79
N VAL A 239 21.02 14.30 -1.93
CA VAL A 239 21.84 14.14 -3.14
C VAL A 239 22.03 15.44 -3.93
N MET A 240 21.15 16.43 -3.80
CA MET A 240 21.23 17.62 -4.67
C MET A 240 22.20 18.71 -4.18
N LEU A 241 22.44 18.82 -2.85
CA LEU A 241 23.31 19.87 -2.32
C LEU A 241 24.81 19.60 -2.50
N ILE A 242 25.24 18.34 -2.48
CA ILE A 242 26.66 17.99 -2.69
C ILE A 242 27.07 18.23 -4.15
N GLY A 243 26.16 17.97 -5.11
CA GLY A 243 26.41 18.24 -6.54
C GLY A 243 26.58 19.73 -6.87
N LEU A 244 25.80 20.61 -6.23
CA LEU A 244 25.95 22.07 -6.38
C LEU A 244 27.22 22.60 -5.70
N GLY A 245 27.63 21.99 -4.58
CA GLY A 245 28.87 22.33 -3.89
C GLY A 245 30.13 22.02 -4.74
N ILE A 246 30.16 20.86 -5.39
CA ILE A 246 31.32 20.45 -6.22
C ILE A 246 31.41 21.29 -7.51
N MET A 247 30.28 21.63 -8.15
CA MET A 247 30.28 22.52 -9.31
C MET A 247 30.69 23.96 -8.97
N GLY A 248 30.33 24.45 -7.77
CA GLY A 248 30.77 25.77 -7.29
C GLY A 248 32.29 25.85 -7.04
N VAL A 249 32.87 24.82 -6.39
CA VAL A 249 34.31 24.77 -6.08
C VAL A 249 35.16 24.63 -7.35
N ALA A 250 34.74 23.82 -8.32
CA ALA A 250 35.46 23.66 -9.59
C ALA A 250 35.53 24.95 -10.41
N ARG A 251 34.46 25.77 -10.40
CA ARG A 251 34.43 27.05 -11.12
C ARG A 251 35.28 28.12 -10.42
N PHE A 252 35.34 28.11 -9.09
CA PHE A 252 36.15 29.05 -8.30
C PHE A 252 37.65 28.75 -8.33
N LEU A 253 38.03 27.47 -8.40
CA LEU A 253 39.44 27.06 -8.59
C LEU A 253 39.93 27.38 -10.01
N LYS A 254 39.07 27.24 -11.02
CA LYS A 254 39.42 27.57 -12.41
C LYS A 254 39.58 29.09 -12.64
N SER A 255 38.87 29.95 -11.91
CA SER A 255 38.97 31.41 -12.04
C SER A 255 40.14 32.06 -11.28
N ARG A 256 40.95 31.28 -10.55
CA ARG A 256 42.17 31.77 -9.87
C ARG A 256 43.47 31.34 -10.55
N LEU A 257 43.38 30.58 -11.64
CA LEU A 257 44.51 30.08 -12.42
C LEU A 257 44.69 30.82 -13.77
N HIS A 258 44.01 31.96 -13.95
CA HIS A 258 44.22 32.95 -15.01
C HIS A 258 44.31 34.34 -14.36
#